data_AF-A0A370QGE0-F1
#
_entry.id   AF-A0A370QGE0-F1
#
_cell.length_a   1.000
_cell.length_b   1.000
_cell.length_c   1.000
_cell.angle_alpha   90.00
_cell.angle_beta   90.00
_cell.angle_gamma   90.00
#
_symmetry.space_group_name_H-M   'P 1'
#
loop_
_entity.id
_entity.type
_entity.pdbx_description
1 polymer ?
#
loop_
_entity_poly.entity_id
_entity_poly.type
_entity_poly.pdbx_seq_one_letter_code
_entity_poly.pdbx_strand_id
1 'polypeptide(L)'
;MKNGNLLFLLALLFNYAEIAHADIYYDYLNRNKSGLCNEIVKGKSYMETYQCTSLMLKDSKQKIESKAKEVKLELGKMYKPKKKIAIFNNAQNAWVEYVEKQCAYKLIGYEGNTPLYQSTKDLCFAVENYRRLDVLAGEPSIP
;
A
#
# COMPACT_ATOMS: atom_id res chain seq x y z
N MET A 1 -1.62 -35.35 45.38
CA MET A 1 -1.08 -33.97 45.25
C MET A 1 -0.41 -33.86 43.88
N LYS A 2 -1.23 -33.53 42.88
CA LYS A 2 -1.25 -32.24 42.17
C LYS A 2 -0.15 -32.15 41.09
N ASN A 3 -0.35 -32.96 40.05
CA ASN A 3 0.11 -32.77 38.66
C ASN A 3 -0.52 -31.50 38.02
N GLY A 4 -0.62 -30.40 38.78
CA GLY A 4 -1.30 -29.17 38.36
C GLY A 4 -0.37 -28.11 37.78
N ASN A 5 0.95 -28.29 37.89
CA ASN A 5 1.93 -27.26 37.53
C ASN A 5 2.52 -27.41 36.12
N LEU A 6 2.42 -28.59 35.51
CA LEU A 6 3.01 -28.84 34.18
C LEU A 6 2.10 -28.34 33.04
N LEU A 7 0.77 -28.43 33.23
CA LEU A 7 -0.22 -27.93 32.27
C LEU A 7 -0.22 -26.40 32.16
N PHE A 8 0.12 -25.69 33.25
CA PHE A 8 0.18 -24.23 33.26
C PHE A 8 1.42 -23.69 32.51
N LEU A 9 2.54 -24.42 32.55
CA LEU A 9 3.76 -24.07 31.82
C LEU A 9 3.63 -24.37 30.31
N LEU A 10 2.90 -25.42 29.94
CA LEU A 10 2.58 -25.70 28.54
C LEU A 10 1.64 -24.65 27.94
N ALA A 11 0.68 -24.12 28.71
CA ALA A 11 -0.20 -23.04 28.24
C ALA A 11 0.53 -21.72 27.95
N LEU A 12 1.66 -21.45 28.62
CA LEU A 12 2.49 -20.27 28.35
C LEU A 12 3.32 -20.40 27.07
N LEU A 13 3.63 -21.63 26.64
CA LEU A 13 4.33 -21.91 25.37
C LEU A 13 3.40 -21.87 24.14
N PHE A 14 2.08 -21.85 24.37
CA PHE A 14 1.05 -21.65 23.34
C PHE A 14 0.63 -20.18 23.18
N ASN A 15 1.30 -19.23 23.84
CA ASN A 15 1.43 -17.88 23.28
C ASN A 15 2.39 -17.96 22.10
N TYR A 16 1.98 -18.71 21.07
CA TYR A 16 2.43 -18.43 19.73
C TYR A 16 2.31 -16.92 19.60
N ALA A 17 3.43 -16.29 19.28
CA ALA A 17 3.41 -14.99 18.68
C ALA A 17 2.41 -15.09 17.53
N GLU A 18 1.17 -14.67 17.76
CA GLU A 18 0.46 -13.88 16.78
C GLU A 18 1.41 -12.72 16.57
N ILE A 19 2.35 -12.92 15.64
CA ILE A 19 3.01 -11.81 15.00
C ILE A 19 1.83 -11.12 14.35
N ALA A 20 1.27 -10.15 15.07
CA ALA A 20 0.41 -9.13 14.56
C ALA A 20 1.26 -8.41 13.52
N HIS A 21 1.42 -9.05 12.36
CA HIS A 21 1.77 -8.38 11.13
C HIS A 21 0.58 -7.46 10.93
N ALA A 22 0.67 -6.26 11.46
CA ALA A 22 -0.25 -5.21 11.12
C ALA A 22 -0.31 -5.22 9.59
N ASP A 23 -1.51 -5.48 9.05
CA ASP A 23 -1.68 -5.59 7.61
C ASP A 23 -1.13 -4.29 6.99
N ILE A 24 -0.22 -4.43 6.01
CA ILE A 24 0.65 -3.35 5.52
C ILE A 24 -0.15 -2.08 5.17
N TYR A 25 -1.42 -2.23 4.80
CA TYR A 25 -2.34 -1.15 4.50
C TYR A 25 -2.69 -0.31 5.74
N TYR A 26 -2.94 -0.95 6.87
CA TYR A 26 -3.15 -0.26 8.15
C TYR A 26 -1.87 0.43 8.62
N ASP A 27 -0.69 -0.15 8.36
CA ASP A 27 0.57 0.50 8.67
C ASP A 27 0.76 1.79 7.86
N TYR A 28 0.52 1.75 6.56
CA TYR A 28 0.56 2.95 5.72
C TYR A 28 -0.49 3.97 6.16
N LEU A 29 -1.72 3.53 6.47
CA LEU A 29 -2.77 4.41 6.98
C LEU A 29 -2.32 5.09 8.28
N ASN A 30 -1.81 4.32 9.24
CA ASN A 30 -1.39 4.84 10.54
C ASN A 30 -0.21 5.81 10.42
N ARG A 31 0.79 5.54 9.55
CA ARG A 31 1.87 6.49 9.26
C ARG A 31 1.35 7.79 8.63
N ASN A 32 0.34 7.71 7.77
CA ASN A 32 -0.24 8.88 7.11
C ASN A 32 -1.18 9.69 8.03
N LYS A 33 -1.77 9.08 9.07
CA LYS A 33 -2.58 9.81 10.07
C LYS A 33 -1.82 10.94 10.74
N SER A 34 -0.55 10.72 11.10
CA SER A 34 0.33 11.76 11.68
C SER A 34 1.04 12.62 10.64
N GLY A 35 0.92 12.29 9.35
CA GLY A 35 1.54 12.99 8.24
C GLY A 35 0.49 13.65 7.35
N LEU A 36 0.27 13.09 6.16
CA LEU A 36 -0.63 13.61 5.13
C LEU A 36 -2.05 13.93 5.63
N CYS A 37 -2.56 13.17 6.60
CA CYS A 37 -3.92 13.29 7.11
C CYS A 37 -4.03 13.99 8.47
N ASN A 38 -2.97 14.63 8.97
CA ASN A 38 -2.93 15.21 10.32
C ASN A 38 -4.08 16.21 10.60
N GLU A 39 -4.49 16.99 9.60
CA GLU A 39 -5.57 17.96 9.71
C GLU A 39 -6.97 17.34 9.57
N ILE A 40 -7.06 16.10 9.04
CA ILE A 40 -8.31 15.37 8.85
C ILE A 40 -8.61 14.50 10.07
N VAL A 41 -7.60 13.79 10.58
CA VAL A 41 -7.79 12.79 11.64
C VAL A 41 -7.62 13.46 12.99
N LYS A 42 -8.62 14.25 13.39
CA LYS A 42 -8.69 14.93 14.69
C LYS A 42 -9.42 14.08 15.74
N GLY A 43 -10.11 13.02 15.31
CA GLY A 43 -10.71 11.95 16.09
C GLY A 43 -10.51 10.56 15.46
N LYS A 44 -11.23 9.55 15.98
CA LYS A 44 -11.22 8.15 15.45
C LYS A 44 -12.52 7.82 14.69
N SER A 45 -13.12 8.80 14.03
CA SER A 45 -14.35 8.54 13.29
C SER A 45 -14.07 7.84 11.96
N TYR A 46 -15.06 7.08 11.53
CA TYR A 46 -15.02 6.40 10.25
C TYR A 46 -14.97 7.38 9.05
N MET A 47 -15.64 8.54 9.16
CA MET A 47 -15.61 9.57 8.11
C MET A 47 -14.21 10.17 7.92
N GLU A 48 -13.46 10.38 9.01
CA GLU A 48 -12.07 10.86 8.93
C GLU A 48 -11.16 9.82 8.28
N THR A 49 -11.42 8.53 8.51
CA THR A 49 -10.69 7.44 7.84
C THR A 49 -10.96 7.45 6.34
N TYR A 50 -12.23 7.54 5.92
CA TYR A 50 -12.63 7.64 4.52
C TYR A 50 -11.97 8.84 3.81
N GLN A 51 -12.00 10.02 4.45
CA GLN A 51 -11.38 11.23 3.91
C GLN A 51 -9.86 11.07 3.79
N CYS A 52 -9.21 10.48 4.80
CA CYS A 52 -7.78 10.22 4.77
C CYS A 52 -7.39 9.25 3.65
N THR A 53 -8.11 8.13 3.48
CA THR A 53 -7.81 7.16 2.41
C THR A 53 -8.00 7.76 1.02
N SER A 54 -9.02 8.61 0.85
CA SER A 54 -9.23 9.36 -0.40
C SER A 54 -8.08 10.34 -0.69
N LEU A 55 -7.61 11.07 0.33
CA LEU A 55 -6.46 11.97 0.20
C LEU A 55 -5.17 11.20 -0.13
N MET A 56 -4.94 10.07 0.53
CA MET A 56 -3.82 9.18 0.24
C MET A 56 -3.84 8.68 -1.22
N LEU A 57 -5.03 8.33 -1.74
CA LEU A 57 -5.14 7.91 -3.14
C LEU A 57 -4.80 9.06 -4.10
N LYS A 58 -5.30 10.26 -3.84
CA LYS A 58 -5.00 11.45 -4.65
C LYS A 58 -3.50 11.76 -4.66
N ASP A 59 -2.88 11.82 -3.48
CA ASP A 59 -1.45 12.10 -3.34
C ASP A 59 -0.59 11.04 -4.05
N SER A 60 -0.86 9.77 -3.78
CA SER A 60 -0.08 8.67 -4.35
C SER A 60 -0.20 8.58 -5.88
N LYS A 61 -1.37 8.86 -6.46
CA LYS A 61 -1.56 8.95 -7.93
C LYS A 61 -0.72 10.06 -8.54
N GLN A 62 -0.75 11.26 -7.94
CA GLN A 62 0.05 12.38 -8.42
C GLN A 62 1.55 12.06 -8.37
N LYS A 63 2.02 11.47 -7.26
CA LYS A 63 3.43 11.10 -7.09
C LYS A 63 3.87 10.04 -8.10
N ILE A 64 3.09 8.97 -8.31
CA ILE A 64 3.48 7.92 -9.24
C ILE A 64 3.49 8.38 -10.69
N GLU A 65 2.56 9.26 -11.08
CA GLU A 65 2.58 9.90 -12.40
C GLU A 65 3.80 10.80 -12.59
N SER A 66 4.16 11.61 -11.58
CA SER A 66 5.37 12.44 -11.61
C SER A 66 6.62 11.58 -11.74
N LYS A 67 6.77 10.56 -10.88
CA LYS A 67 7.93 9.69 -10.88
C LYS A 67 8.06 8.92 -12.19
N ALA A 68 6.95 8.44 -12.77
CA ALA A 68 6.99 7.79 -14.08
C ALA A 68 7.43 8.74 -15.21
N LYS A 69 7.07 10.03 -15.15
CA LYS A 69 7.57 11.04 -16.10
C LYS A 69 9.07 11.29 -15.92
N GLU A 70 9.53 11.41 -14.68
CA GLU A 70 10.96 11.57 -14.34
C GLU A 70 11.79 10.38 -14.85
N VAL A 71 11.37 9.14 -14.57
CA VAL A 71 12.07 7.94 -15.04
C VAL A 71 12.15 7.92 -16.56
N LYS A 72 11.05 8.24 -17.27
CA LYS A 72 11.06 8.31 -18.74
C LYS A 72 11.98 9.40 -19.28
N LEU A 73 12.07 10.55 -18.61
CA LEU A 73 12.99 11.62 -18.97
C LEU A 73 14.45 11.14 -18.87
N GLU A 74 14.81 10.47 -17.78
CA GLU A 74 16.17 9.94 -17.59
C GLU A 74 16.48 8.81 -18.57
N LEU A 75 15.56 7.87 -18.79
CA LEU A 75 15.69 6.84 -19.81
C LEU A 75 15.87 7.42 -21.22
N GLY A 76 15.26 8.57 -21.50
CA GLY A 76 15.37 9.32 -22.75
C GLY A 76 16.80 9.78 -23.07
N LYS A 77 17.65 9.94 -22.05
CA LYS A 77 19.05 10.37 -22.18
C LYS A 77 20.02 9.19 -22.36
N MET A 78 19.55 7.95 -22.26
CA MET A 78 20.40 6.74 -22.28
C MET A 78 20.53 6.11 -23.67
N TYR A 79 21.50 5.20 -23.83
CA TYR A 79 21.60 4.35 -25.02
C TYR A 79 20.32 3.51 -25.25
N LYS A 80 19.85 3.45 -26.50
CA LYS A 80 18.59 2.82 -26.92
C LYS A 80 17.37 3.33 -26.13
N PRO A 81 17.13 4.66 -26.08
CA PRO A 81 16.12 5.25 -25.20
C PRO A 81 14.70 4.77 -25.53
N LYS A 82 14.37 4.66 -26.82
CA LYS A 82 13.07 4.14 -27.29
C LYS A 82 12.77 2.73 -26.76
N LYS A 83 13.77 1.83 -26.80
CA LYS A 83 13.61 0.45 -26.32
C LYS A 83 13.42 0.42 -24.79
N LYS A 84 14.22 1.20 -24.06
CA LYS A 84 14.12 1.28 -22.60
C LYS A 84 12.77 1.85 -22.14
N ILE A 85 12.32 2.94 -22.76
CA ILE A 85 11.01 3.55 -22.47
C ILE A 85 9.87 2.58 -22.78
N ALA A 86 9.93 1.84 -23.89
CA ALA A 86 8.91 0.83 -24.22
C ALA A 86 8.84 -0.28 -23.16
N ILE A 87 9.99 -0.81 -22.72
CA ILE A 87 10.05 -1.82 -21.65
C ILE A 87 9.49 -1.25 -20.33
N PHE A 88 9.88 -0.03 -19.96
CA PHE A 88 9.37 0.64 -18.78
C PHE A 88 7.85 0.81 -18.81
N ASN A 89 7.28 1.26 -19.94
CA ASN A 89 5.84 1.42 -20.10
C ASN A 89 5.11 0.06 -19.98
N ASN A 90 5.66 -1.00 -20.56
CA ASN A 90 5.07 -2.35 -20.44
C ASN A 90 5.08 -2.84 -18.99
N ALA A 91 6.19 -2.64 -18.27
CA ALA A 91 6.29 -2.98 -16.85
C ALA A 91 5.32 -2.15 -15.98
N GLN A 92 5.17 -0.87 -16.30
CA GLN A 92 4.23 0.00 -15.59
C GLN A 92 2.77 -0.40 -15.84
N ASN A 93 2.40 -0.78 -17.07
CA ASN A 93 1.06 -1.28 -17.39
C ASN A 93 0.78 -2.61 -16.67
N ALA A 94 1.73 -3.55 -16.68
CA ALA A 94 1.58 -4.81 -15.96
C ALA A 94 1.39 -4.61 -14.45
N TRP A 95 2.07 -3.61 -13.88
CA TRP A 95 1.86 -3.23 -12.49
C TRP A 95 0.45 -2.65 -12.25
N VAL A 96 -0.08 -1.81 -13.13
CA VAL A 96 -1.47 -1.31 -13.01
C VAL A 96 -2.47 -2.47 -12.99
N GLU A 97 -2.34 -3.43 -13.91
CA GLU A 97 -3.20 -4.61 -13.94
C GLU A 97 -3.08 -5.46 -12.67
N TYR A 98 -1.87 -5.58 -12.12
CA TYR A 98 -1.64 -6.25 -10.84
C TYR A 98 -2.41 -5.55 -9.72
N VAL A 99 -2.30 -4.22 -9.61
CA VAL A 99 -2.98 -3.44 -8.56
C VAL A 99 -4.50 -3.58 -8.66
N GLU A 100 -5.06 -3.52 -9.86
CA GLU A 100 -6.50 -3.71 -10.07
C GLU A 100 -6.97 -5.07 -9.55
N LYS A 101 -6.27 -6.15 -9.91
CA LYS A 101 -6.59 -7.51 -9.46
C LYS A 101 -6.39 -7.70 -7.97
N GLN A 102 -5.28 -7.19 -7.42
CA GLN A 102 -4.96 -7.26 -6.00
C GLN A 102 -5.99 -6.53 -5.14
N CYS A 103 -6.39 -5.32 -5.55
CA CYS A 103 -7.40 -4.56 -4.83
C CYS A 103 -8.81 -5.12 -5.01
N ALA A 104 -9.14 -5.69 -6.17
CA ALA A 104 -10.40 -6.43 -6.33
C ALA A 104 -10.47 -7.65 -5.39
N TYR A 105 -9.38 -8.41 -5.27
CA TYR A 105 -9.29 -9.54 -4.34
C TYR A 105 -9.53 -9.11 -2.88
N LYS A 106 -8.93 -7.99 -2.45
CA LYS A 106 -9.12 -7.46 -1.08
C LYS A 106 -10.53 -6.95 -0.79
N LEU A 107 -11.32 -6.66 -1.83
CA LEU A 107 -12.70 -6.21 -1.70
C LEU A 107 -13.71 -7.37 -1.70
N ILE A 108 -13.26 -8.63 -1.87
CA ILE A 108 -14.12 -9.80 -1.73
C ILE A 108 -14.64 -9.84 -0.28
N GLY A 109 -15.96 -9.75 -0.12
CA GLY A 109 -16.64 -9.73 1.17
C GLY A 109 -17.09 -8.35 1.65
N TYR A 110 -16.73 -7.27 0.93
CA TYR A 110 -17.27 -5.94 1.18
C TYR A 110 -18.52 -5.70 0.33
N GLU A 111 -19.55 -5.13 0.95
CA GLU A 111 -20.73 -4.65 0.22
C GLU A 111 -20.35 -3.44 -0.64
N GLY A 112 -20.56 -3.57 -1.95
CA GLY A 112 -20.28 -2.51 -2.91
C GLY A 112 -21.02 -1.21 -2.60
N ASN A 113 -20.47 -0.07 -3.00
CA ASN A 113 -21.01 1.28 -2.78
C ASN A 113 -21.17 1.72 -1.32
N THR A 114 -20.70 0.93 -0.35
CA THR A 114 -20.57 1.41 1.04
C THR A 114 -19.34 2.30 1.19
N PRO A 115 -19.31 3.24 2.14
CA PRO A 115 -18.10 4.02 2.38
C PRO A 115 -16.93 3.15 2.85
N LEU A 116 -17.19 1.93 3.34
CA LEU A 116 -16.18 1.02 3.87
C LEU A 116 -15.50 0.34 2.69
N TYR A 117 -16.30 -0.15 1.75
CA TYR A 117 -15.82 -0.61 0.45
C TYR A 117 -14.96 0.46 -0.23
N GLN A 118 -15.43 1.71 -0.28
CA GLN A 118 -14.69 2.79 -0.92
C GLN A 118 -13.40 3.15 -0.15
N SER A 119 -13.44 3.21 1.18
CA SER A 119 -12.24 3.46 2.01
C SER A 119 -11.19 2.37 1.82
N THR A 120 -11.62 1.10 1.86
CA THR A 120 -10.75 -0.06 1.65
C THR A 120 -10.16 -0.06 0.25
N LYS A 121 -10.97 0.26 -0.77
CA LYS A 121 -10.51 0.40 -2.14
C LYS A 121 -9.46 1.50 -2.25
N ASP A 122 -9.77 2.71 -1.80
CA ASP A 122 -8.88 3.86 -1.88
C ASP A 122 -7.56 3.59 -1.15
N LEU A 123 -7.63 3.02 0.06
CA LEU A 123 -6.46 2.63 0.82
C LEU A 123 -5.62 1.60 0.05
N CYS A 124 -6.25 0.59 -0.54
CA CYS A 124 -5.53 -0.43 -1.31
C CYS A 124 -4.73 0.18 -2.47
N PHE A 125 -5.40 0.96 -3.32
CA PHE A 125 -4.74 1.60 -4.45
C PHE A 125 -3.64 2.57 -3.99
N ALA A 126 -3.89 3.35 -2.93
CA ALA A 126 -2.91 4.29 -2.41
C ALA A 126 -1.63 3.59 -1.93
N VAL A 127 -1.78 2.49 -1.19
CA VAL A 127 -0.67 1.72 -0.65
C VAL A 127 0.15 1.06 -1.75
N GLU A 128 -0.50 0.46 -2.75
CA GLU A 128 0.22 -0.11 -3.88
C GLU A 128 0.98 0.95 -4.69
N ASN A 129 0.42 2.15 -4.85
CA ASN A 129 1.11 3.29 -5.46
C ASN A 129 2.37 3.68 -4.65
N TYR A 130 2.25 3.80 -3.32
CA TYR A 130 3.41 4.12 -2.48
C TYR A 130 4.50 3.04 -2.53
N ARG A 131 4.12 1.76 -2.47
CA ARG A 131 5.08 0.65 -2.60
C ARG A 131 5.78 0.68 -3.96
N ARG A 132 5.06 1.03 -5.01
CA ARG A 132 5.65 1.17 -6.35
C ARG A 132 6.60 2.38 -6.44
N LEU A 133 6.31 3.47 -5.75
CA LEU A 133 7.25 4.59 -5.64
C LEU A 133 8.57 4.17 -5.00
N ASP A 134 8.54 3.32 -3.96
CA ASP A 134 9.75 2.79 -3.32
C ASP A 134 10.58 1.96 -4.31
N VAL A 135 9.92 1.15 -5.15
CA VAL A 135 10.59 0.40 -6.23
C VAL A 135 11.17 1.34 -7.29
N LEU A 136 10.44 2.39 -7.67
CA LEU A 136 10.88 3.36 -8.68
C LEU A 136 11.93 4.33 -8.15
N ALA A 137 12.15 4.43 -6.83
CA ALA A 137 13.14 5.33 -6.25
C ALA A 137 14.56 5.03 -6.74
N GLY A 138 14.87 3.75 -6.98
CA GLY A 138 16.14 3.29 -7.56
C GLY A 138 16.21 3.31 -9.08
N GLU A 139 15.16 3.77 -9.77
CA GLU A 139 15.09 3.77 -11.24
C GLU A 139 15.41 5.16 -11.84
N PRO A 140 16.04 5.20 -13.03
CA PRO A 140 16.58 4.05 -13.77
C PRO A 140 17.84 3.47 -13.09
N SER A 141 17.83 2.18 -12.81
CA SER A 141 19.01 1.49 -12.28
C SER A 141 20.04 1.33 -13.41
N ILE A 142 21.24 1.85 -13.19
CA ILE A 142 22.36 1.80 -14.14
C ILE A 142 23.40 0.82 -13.57
N PRO A 143 23.74 -0.27 -14.26
CA PRO A 143 24.97 -1.03 -14.00
C PRO A 143 26.22 -0.24 -14.37
#